data_AF-A0A1H6NQB7-F1
#
_entry.id   AF-A0A1H6NQB7-F1
#
_cell.length_a   1.000
_cell.length_b   1.000
_cell.length_c   1.000
_cell.angle_alpha   90.00
_cell.angle_beta   90.00
_cell.angle_gamma   90.00
#
_symmetry.space_group_name_H-M   'P 1'
#
loop_
_entity.id
_entity.type
_entity.pdbx_description
1 polymer ?
#
loop_
_entity_poly.entity_id
_entity_poly.type
_entity_poly.pdbx_seq_one_letter_code
_entity_poly.pdbx_strand_id
1 'polypeptide(L)'
;MKMLDECINRRTVQQEIRVEAVGINNIRRLYPNRARMIQRAHQQAVDYLNAAIRNMDSLFSDTRLDNKRRLFLQDFFDIPSVSTDTVRKIKVRLQIMLDELLRPSLNPLNSSRFVVGSFQHPDQISQAFVLPKDREGKIYLTERFFDPGLEVYLPIRPRTFDAYGHNMGTVLLHEISHIGLDTLDFAYLDASRPFLDLIDTRTAQGQLRYSTLKQLQKEAFSTTTPANELFKTLDEYDHHWYDLEGEHKRRVLLLTDTRDLDAARQVFLSDADKRIDVTLDNADSLALMISHLGRPVEYQPFE
;
A
#
# COMPACT_ATOMS: atom_id res chain seq x y z
N MET A 1 1.40 7.14 12.92
CA MET A 1 1.39 7.68 11.54
C MET A 1 -0.01 8.20 11.40
N LYS A 2 -0.21 9.52 11.48
CA LYS A 2 -1.55 10.12 11.42
C LYS A 2 -2.33 9.53 10.25
N MET A 3 -3.38 8.79 10.56
CA MET A 3 -4.43 8.45 9.61
C MET A 3 -5.14 9.76 9.27
N LEU A 4 -4.74 10.38 8.17
CA LEU A 4 -5.27 11.68 7.75
C LEU A 4 -6.34 11.55 6.66
N ASP A 5 -6.85 10.35 6.42
CA ASP A 5 -7.88 10.10 5.41
C ASP A 5 -9.30 9.95 5.98
N GLU A 6 -9.49 10.29 7.27
CA GLU A 6 -10.83 10.52 7.80
C GLU A 6 -11.46 11.76 7.14
N CYS A 7 -12.13 11.51 6.02
CA CYS A 7 -13.07 12.40 5.36
C CYS A 7 -12.44 13.70 4.82
N ILE A 8 -11.33 13.59 4.10
CA ILE A 8 -10.87 14.71 3.26
C ILE A 8 -11.90 14.92 2.14
N ASN A 9 -12.78 15.90 2.32
CA ASN A 9 -13.62 16.40 1.25
C ASN A 9 -12.89 17.54 0.51
N ARG A 10 -13.40 17.96 -0.64
CA ARG A 10 -12.77 18.99 -1.48
C ARG A 10 -12.52 20.33 -0.76
N ARG A 11 -13.31 20.66 0.29
CA ARG A 11 -13.08 21.85 1.12
C ARG A 11 -11.92 21.62 2.10
N THR A 12 -11.84 20.43 2.69
CA THR A 12 -10.70 20.03 3.54
C THR A 12 -9.39 20.07 2.78
N VAL A 13 -9.33 19.59 1.52
CA VAL A 13 -8.10 19.73 0.70
C VAL A 13 -7.67 21.18 0.56
N GLN A 14 -8.60 22.11 0.31
CA GLN A 14 -8.26 23.52 0.13
C GLN A 14 -7.75 24.17 1.42
N GLN A 15 -8.13 23.63 2.58
CA GLN A 15 -7.72 24.11 3.90
C GLN A 15 -6.40 23.48 4.35
N GLU A 16 -6.18 22.20 4.04
CA GLU A 16 -5.02 21.43 4.51
C GLU A 16 -3.87 21.37 3.50
N ILE A 17 -4.16 21.48 2.20
CA ILE A 17 -3.17 21.35 1.12
C ILE A 17 -3.09 22.64 0.31
N ARG A 18 -1.88 23.16 0.19
CA ARG A 18 -1.53 24.18 -0.80
C ARG A 18 -1.26 23.48 -2.13
N VAL A 19 -2.22 23.56 -3.06
CA VAL A 19 -2.03 23.05 -4.43
C VAL A 19 -1.02 23.93 -5.17
N GLU A 20 0.06 23.31 -5.65
CA GLU A 20 1.15 24.00 -6.35
C GLU A 20 1.07 23.81 -7.87
N ALA A 21 0.70 22.61 -8.32
CA ALA A 21 0.58 22.30 -9.74
C ALA A 21 -0.46 21.19 -9.98
N VAL A 22 -1.27 21.34 -11.04
CA VAL A 22 -2.26 20.35 -11.46
C VAL A 22 -1.95 19.88 -12.88
N GLY A 23 -1.87 18.56 -13.05
CA GLY A 23 -1.57 17.89 -14.30
C GLY A 23 -0.08 17.86 -14.64
N ILE A 24 0.36 16.77 -15.27
CA ILE A 24 1.77 16.50 -15.59
C ILE A 24 2.41 17.63 -16.40
N ASN A 25 1.67 18.28 -17.30
CA ASN A 25 2.23 19.37 -18.10
C ASN A 25 2.63 20.59 -17.25
N ASN A 26 1.80 20.97 -16.28
CA ASN A 26 2.13 22.07 -15.37
C ASN A 26 3.18 21.63 -14.35
N ILE A 27 3.08 20.41 -13.82
CA ILE A 27 4.09 19.85 -12.91
C ILE A 27 5.45 19.80 -13.60
N ARG A 28 5.53 19.41 -14.88
CA ARG A 28 6.79 19.37 -15.63
C ARG A 28 7.39 20.77 -15.84
N ARG A 29 6.54 21.78 -16.05
CA ARG A 29 6.98 23.18 -16.21
C ARG A 29 7.53 23.77 -14.92
N LEU A 30 6.89 23.50 -13.78
CA LEU A 30 7.26 24.08 -12.48
C LEU A 30 8.28 23.23 -11.72
N TYR A 31 8.12 21.90 -11.78
CA TYR A 31 8.89 20.90 -11.03
C TYR A 31 9.31 19.73 -11.95
N PRO A 32 10.24 19.94 -12.90
CA PRO A 32 10.64 18.92 -13.88
C PRO A 32 11.17 17.63 -13.24
N ASN A 33 11.84 17.72 -12.08
CA ASN A 33 12.26 16.55 -11.30
C ASN A 33 11.06 15.74 -10.78
N ARG A 34 10.07 16.40 -10.17
CA ARG A 34 8.85 15.74 -9.66
C ARG A 34 8.09 15.05 -10.78
N ALA A 35 7.96 15.67 -11.96
CA ALA A 35 7.35 15.04 -13.13
C ALA A 35 8.07 13.73 -13.56
N ARG A 36 9.41 13.71 -13.53
CA ARG A 36 10.18 12.49 -13.80
C ARG A 36 9.97 11.42 -12.73
N MET A 37 9.87 11.82 -11.47
CA MET A 37 9.63 10.90 -10.35
C MET A 37 8.25 10.26 -10.45
N ILE A 38 7.20 11.01 -10.81
CA ILE A 38 5.86 10.47 -11.09
C ILE A 38 5.91 9.44 -12.22
N GLN A 39 6.62 9.74 -13.31
CA GLN A 39 6.77 8.81 -14.42
C GLN A 39 7.48 7.52 -13.98
N ARG A 40 8.54 7.62 -13.17
CA ARG A 40 9.24 6.44 -12.62
C ARG A 40 8.35 5.63 -11.67
N ALA A 41 7.60 6.29 -10.80
CA ALA A 41 6.66 5.64 -9.89
C ALA A 41 5.59 4.86 -10.65
N HIS A 42 5.01 5.49 -11.69
CA HIS A 42 4.05 4.86 -12.59
C HIS A 42 4.65 3.62 -13.27
N GLN A 43 5.83 3.75 -13.87
CA GLN A 43 6.51 2.62 -14.49
C GLN A 43 6.79 1.49 -13.48
N GLN A 44 7.29 1.81 -12.28
CA GLN A 44 7.58 0.82 -11.25
C GLN A 44 6.32 0.06 -10.80
N ALA A 45 5.19 0.76 -10.64
CA ALA A 45 3.90 0.15 -10.31
C ALA A 45 3.38 -0.76 -11.44
N VAL A 46 3.49 -0.33 -12.70
CA VAL A 46 3.17 -1.15 -13.89
C VAL A 46 4.05 -2.40 -13.93
N ASP A 47 5.35 -2.28 -13.66
CA ASP A 47 6.29 -3.39 -13.67
C ASP A 47 5.97 -4.41 -12.57
N TYR A 48 5.65 -3.93 -11.35
CA TYR A 48 5.21 -4.81 -10.26
C TYR A 48 3.92 -5.55 -10.61
N LEU A 49 2.90 -4.88 -11.12
CA LEU A 49 1.63 -5.53 -11.50
C LEU A 49 1.83 -6.58 -12.59
N ASN A 50 2.54 -6.23 -13.66
CA ASN A 50 2.84 -7.16 -14.75
C ASN A 50 3.64 -8.39 -14.27
N ALA A 51 4.66 -8.16 -13.44
CA ALA A 51 5.44 -9.26 -12.87
C ALA A 51 4.61 -10.10 -11.90
N ALA A 52 3.79 -9.48 -11.06
CA ALA A 52 2.91 -10.19 -10.14
C ALA A 52 1.94 -11.10 -10.90
N ILE A 53 1.29 -10.61 -11.97
CA ILE A 53 0.38 -11.42 -12.79
C ILE A 53 1.11 -12.64 -13.36
N ARG A 54 2.27 -12.44 -13.99
CA ARG A 54 3.08 -13.55 -14.53
C ARG A 54 3.51 -14.55 -13.46
N ASN A 55 3.97 -14.05 -12.31
CA ASN A 55 4.44 -14.90 -11.21
C ASN A 55 3.29 -15.66 -10.55
N MET A 56 2.06 -15.14 -10.61
CA MET A 56 0.86 -15.86 -10.15
C MET A 56 0.50 -17.03 -11.08
N ASP A 57 0.78 -16.93 -12.38
CA ASP A 57 0.57 -18.03 -13.34
C ASP A 57 1.52 -19.21 -13.08
N SER A 58 2.75 -18.93 -12.66
CA SER A 58 3.74 -19.95 -12.31
C SER A 58 3.74 -20.33 -10.83
N LEU A 59 2.81 -19.82 -10.01
CA LEU A 59 2.89 -19.88 -8.55
C LEU A 59 3.06 -21.29 -7.99
N PHE A 60 2.45 -22.30 -8.62
CA PHE A 60 2.52 -23.71 -8.20
C PHE A 60 3.62 -24.51 -8.90
N SER A 61 4.55 -23.83 -9.58
CA SER A 61 5.78 -24.45 -10.08
C SER A 61 6.75 -24.70 -8.93
N ASP A 62 7.66 -25.65 -9.10
CA ASP A 62 8.62 -26.03 -8.06
C ASP A 62 9.93 -25.21 -8.09
N THR A 63 9.89 -23.98 -8.63
CA THR A 63 11.07 -23.11 -8.60
C THR A 63 11.26 -22.50 -7.21
N ARG A 64 12.51 -22.18 -6.85
CA ARG A 64 12.83 -21.54 -5.57
C ARG A 64 12.05 -20.24 -5.34
N LEU A 65 11.92 -19.41 -6.38
CA LEU A 65 11.22 -18.12 -6.27
C LEU A 65 9.71 -18.32 -6.14
N ASP A 66 9.13 -19.30 -6.82
CA ASP A 66 7.70 -19.62 -6.70
C ASP A 66 7.38 -20.19 -5.31
N ASN A 67 8.26 -21.04 -4.76
CA ASN A 67 8.15 -21.51 -3.38
C ASN A 67 8.19 -20.33 -2.39
N LYS A 68 9.11 -19.38 -2.57
CA LYS A 68 9.23 -18.18 -1.72
C LYS A 68 7.97 -17.32 -1.78
N ARG A 69 7.37 -17.16 -2.97
CA ARG A 69 6.11 -16.42 -3.15
C ARG A 69 4.93 -17.13 -2.48
N ARG A 70 4.83 -18.47 -2.61
CA ARG A 70 3.80 -19.25 -1.91
C ARG A 70 3.92 -19.12 -0.39
N LEU A 71 5.13 -19.23 0.15
CA LEU A 71 5.37 -19.07 1.59
C LEU A 71 5.05 -17.65 2.05
N PHE A 72 5.40 -16.63 1.25
CA PHE A 72 4.98 -15.26 1.53
C PHE A 72 3.45 -15.13 1.60
N LEU A 73 2.70 -15.67 0.63
CA LEU A 73 1.23 -15.59 0.65
C LEU A 73 0.62 -16.38 1.82
N GLN A 74 1.20 -17.53 2.18
CA GLN A 74 0.77 -18.31 3.34
C GLN A 74 0.94 -17.52 4.64
N ASP A 75 2.11 -16.89 4.83
CA ASP A 75 2.39 -16.04 5.99
C ASP A 75 1.51 -14.78 5.99
N PHE A 76 1.38 -14.13 4.82
CA PHE A 76 0.64 -12.88 4.66
C PHE A 76 -0.86 -13.01 4.95
N PHE A 77 -1.49 -14.12 4.58
CA PHE A 77 -2.90 -14.38 4.89
C PHE A 77 -3.13 -15.25 6.12
N ASP A 78 -2.05 -15.71 6.77
CA ASP A 78 -2.07 -16.73 7.82
C ASP A 78 -2.90 -17.95 7.40
N ILE A 79 -2.49 -18.61 6.32
CA ILE A 79 -3.14 -19.80 5.77
C ILE A 79 -2.12 -20.93 5.57
N PRO A 80 -2.52 -22.20 5.79
CA PRO A 80 -1.59 -23.32 5.67
C PRO A 80 -1.20 -23.61 4.21
N SER A 81 -2.03 -23.24 3.25
CA SER A 81 -1.76 -23.42 1.83
C SER A 81 -2.54 -22.40 0.99
N VAL A 82 -1.98 -22.02 -0.16
CA VAL A 82 -2.64 -21.11 -1.10
C VAL A 82 -3.57 -21.93 -1.99
N SER A 83 -4.87 -21.65 -1.94
CA SER A 83 -5.85 -22.32 -2.79
C SER A 83 -5.93 -21.70 -4.19
N THR A 84 -6.53 -22.43 -5.14
CA THR A 84 -6.81 -21.88 -6.48
C THR A 84 -7.80 -20.72 -6.44
N ASP A 85 -8.69 -20.68 -5.45
CA ASP A 85 -9.62 -19.57 -5.25
C ASP A 85 -8.89 -18.31 -4.74
N THR A 86 -7.96 -18.47 -3.79
CA THR A 86 -7.08 -17.37 -3.34
C THR A 86 -6.30 -16.78 -4.51
N VAL A 87 -5.73 -17.63 -5.37
CA VAL A 87 -5.04 -17.19 -6.60
C VAL A 87 -5.98 -16.40 -7.51
N ARG A 88 -7.21 -16.88 -7.73
CA ARG A 88 -8.21 -16.20 -8.55
C ARG A 88 -8.56 -14.82 -7.98
N LYS A 89 -8.84 -14.73 -6.67
CA LYS A 89 -9.15 -13.48 -5.95
C LYS A 89 -8.04 -12.44 -6.12
N ILE A 90 -6.78 -12.87 -6.04
CA ILE A 90 -5.61 -12.01 -6.24
C ILE A 90 -5.53 -11.56 -7.70
N LYS A 91 -5.54 -12.49 -8.67
CA LYS A 91 -5.37 -12.18 -10.09
C LYS A 91 -6.42 -11.19 -10.62
N VAL A 92 -7.67 -11.31 -10.18
CA VAL A 92 -8.73 -10.36 -10.55
C VAL A 92 -8.37 -8.95 -10.14
N ARG A 93 -7.89 -8.76 -8.90
CA ARG A 93 -7.48 -7.45 -8.38
C ARG A 93 -6.25 -6.90 -9.09
N LEU A 94 -5.25 -7.76 -9.35
CA LEU A 94 -4.07 -7.36 -10.13
C LEU A 94 -4.46 -6.84 -11.52
N GLN A 95 -5.38 -7.51 -12.21
CA GLN A 95 -5.83 -7.10 -13.53
C GLN A 95 -6.58 -5.76 -13.47
N ILE A 96 -7.51 -5.59 -12.53
CA ILE A 96 -8.25 -4.33 -12.37
C ILE A 96 -7.31 -3.16 -12.10
N MET A 97 -6.32 -3.33 -11.22
CA MET A 97 -5.34 -2.29 -10.93
C MET A 97 -4.44 -1.97 -12.12
N LEU A 98 -4.02 -2.98 -12.88
CA LEU A 98 -3.22 -2.78 -14.09
C LEU A 98 -4.03 -2.03 -15.15
N ASP A 99 -5.29 -2.42 -15.35
CA ASP A 99 -6.18 -1.76 -16.30
C ASP A 99 -6.43 -0.29 -15.92
N GLU A 100 -6.63 0.00 -14.62
CA GLU A 100 -6.75 1.38 -14.13
C GLU A 100 -5.48 2.18 -14.39
N LEU A 101 -4.32 1.64 -14.04
CA LEU A 101 -3.03 2.31 -14.17
C LEU A 101 -2.65 2.59 -15.65
N LEU A 102 -3.08 1.71 -16.56
CA LEU A 102 -2.86 1.84 -18.01
C LEU A 102 -3.93 2.70 -18.71
N ARG A 103 -4.96 3.19 -18.02
CA ARG A 103 -5.94 4.09 -18.65
C ARG A 103 -5.25 5.31 -19.24
N PRO A 104 -5.65 5.78 -20.44
CA PRO A 104 -5.11 7.00 -21.03
C PRO A 104 -5.22 8.23 -20.12
N SER A 105 -6.25 8.28 -19.26
CA SER A 105 -6.45 9.36 -18.28
C SER A 105 -5.38 9.40 -17.18
N LEU A 106 -4.64 8.31 -16.94
CA LEU A 106 -3.53 8.19 -15.99
C LEU A 106 -2.15 8.14 -16.66
N ASN A 107 -2.07 8.43 -17.96
CA ASN A 107 -0.79 8.44 -18.67
C ASN A 107 0.20 9.40 -17.99
N PRO A 108 1.37 8.91 -17.51
CA PRO A 108 2.30 9.71 -16.73
C PRO A 108 3.00 10.82 -17.52
N LEU A 109 2.78 10.89 -18.84
CA LEU A 109 3.37 11.91 -19.71
C LEU A 109 2.48 13.14 -19.87
N ASN A 110 1.16 13.01 -19.73
CA ASN A 110 0.22 14.09 -20.06
C ASN A 110 -1.05 14.13 -19.19
N SER A 111 -1.24 13.20 -18.25
CA SER A 111 -2.42 13.13 -17.39
C SER A 111 -2.66 14.43 -16.61
N SER A 112 -3.93 14.83 -16.54
CA SER A 112 -4.41 15.92 -15.69
C SER A 112 -4.73 15.48 -14.26
N ARG A 113 -4.67 14.18 -13.95
CA ARG A 113 -5.09 13.60 -12.65
C ARG A 113 -4.06 13.78 -11.55
N PHE A 114 -2.77 13.94 -11.89
CA PHE A 114 -1.74 14.16 -10.88
C PHE A 114 -1.76 15.61 -10.37
N VAL A 115 -1.78 15.77 -9.06
CA VAL A 115 -1.72 17.06 -8.38
C VAL A 115 -0.51 17.04 -7.46
N VAL A 116 0.32 18.08 -7.52
CA VAL A 116 1.41 18.31 -6.56
C VAL A 116 0.98 19.41 -5.62
N GLY A 117 1.06 19.15 -4.32
CA GLY A 117 0.79 20.11 -3.28
C GLY A 117 1.70 19.90 -2.08
N SER A 118 1.60 20.81 -1.12
CA SER A 118 2.24 20.70 0.18
C SER A 118 1.23 20.88 1.30
N PHE A 119 1.44 20.19 2.41
CA PHE A 119 0.61 20.43 3.59
C PHE A 119 0.82 21.85 4.12
N GLN A 120 -0.27 22.50 4.53
CA GLN A 120 -0.21 23.81 5.16
C GLN A 120 0.31 23.72 6.60
N HIS A 121 0.15 22.54 7.23
CA HIS A 121 0.62 22.25 8.57
C HIS A 121 1.76 21.20 8.53
N PRO A 122 2.94 21.51 9.12
CA PRO A 122 4.12 20.64 9.04
C PRO A 122 3.99 19.31 9.79
N ASP A 123 2.98 19.17 10.63
CA ASP A 123 2.73 17.96 11.44
C ASP A 123 1.97 16.86 10.66
N GLN A 124 1.67 17.11 9.38
CA GLN A 124 1.01 16.17 8.48
C GLN A 124 2.07 15.42 7.66
N ILE A 125 1.90 14.09 7.55
CA ILE A 125 2.97 13.19 7.09
C ILE A 125 2.53 12.24 5.96
N SER A 126 1.33 12.41 5.40
CA SER A 126 0.87 11.56 4.30
C SER A 126 1.72 11.80 3.04
N GLN A 127 2.01 10.73 2.30
CA GLN A 127 2.78 10.77 1.06
C GLN A 127 1.87 11.13 -0.13
N ALA A 128 0.70 10.53 -0.20
CA ALA A 128 -0.28 10.78 -1.23
C ALA A 128 -1.68 10.50 -0.67
N PHE A 129 -2.70 10.97 -1.38
CA PHE A 129 -4.08 10.59 -1.11
C PHE A 129 -4.93 10.80 -2.37
N VAL A 130 -6.08 10.13 -2.40
CA VAL A 130 -7.17 10.40 -3.34
C VAL A 130 -8.39 10.89 -2.58
N LEU A 131 -9.26 11.64 -3.25
CA LEU A 131 -10.50 12.08 -2.64
C LEU A 131 -11.62 11.07 -2.89
N PRO A 132 -12.32 10.60 -1.84
CA PRO A 132 -13.49 9.76 -2.02
C PRO A 132 -14.49 10.41 -2.97
N LYS A 133 -14.95 9.66 -3.98
CA LYS A 133 -15.96 10.08 -4.96
C LYS A 133 -15.54 11.29 -5.83
N ASP A 134 -14.24 11.57 -5.95
CA ASP A 134 -13.75 12.51 -6.95
C ASP A 134 -13.96 11.94 -8.35
N ARG A 135 -14.84 12.59 -9.12
CA ARG A 135 -15.17 12.18 -10.50
C ARG A 135 -13.97 12.22 -11.43
N GLU A 136 -12.97 13.07 -11.14
CA GLU A 136 -11.75 13.15 -11.93
C GLU A 136 -10.71 12.12 -11.46
N GLY A 137 -10.90 11.51 -10.28
CA GLY A 137 -9.99 10.56 -9.67
C GLY A 137 -8.58 11.12 -9.53
N LYS A 138 -8.44 12.36 -9.03
CA LYS A 138 -7.14 13.00 -8.87
C LYS A 138 -6.31 12.30 -7.79
N ILE A 139 -5.00 12.28 -8.03
CA ILE A 139 -4.00 11.74 -7.12
C ILE A 139 -3.18 12.92 -6.62
N TYR A 140 -3.31 13.23 -5.33
CA TYR A 140 -2.61 14.31 -4.68
C TYR A 140 -1.30 13.78 -4.12
N LEU A 141 -0.19 14.36 -4.55
CA LEU A 141 1.17 13.98 -4.17
C LEU A 141 1.77 15.11 -3.33
N THR A 142 2.14 14.79 -2.10
CA THR A 142 2.72 15.75 -1.15
C THR A 142 4.24 15.82 -1.30
N GLU A 143 4.90 16.67 -0.52
CA GLU A 143 6.34 16.67 -0.40
C GLU A 143 6.91 15.31 0.03
N ARG A 144 6.19 14.53 0.84
CA ARG A 144 6.65 13.23 1.35
C ARG A 144 6.67 12.13 0.30
N PHE A 145 5.86 12.23 -0.75
CA PHE A 145 5.98 11.34 -1.92
C PHE A 145 7.34 11.50 -2.62
N PHE A 146 7.83 12.74 -2.70
CA PHE A 146 9.09 13.05 -3.38
C PHE A 146 10.31 12.98 -2.45
N ASP A 147 10.11 13.17 -1.15
CA ASP A 147 11.15 13.09 -0.13
C ASP A 147 10.68 12.28 1.10
N PRO A 148 10.66 10.94 0.97
CA PRO A 148 10.10 10.02 1.98
C PRO A 148 11.02 9.79 3.20
N GLY A 149 12.21 10.38 3.25
CA GLY A 149 13.13 10.19 4.39
C GLY A 149 13.79 8.80 4.43
N LEU A 150 14.08 8.20 3.27
CA LEU A 150 14.64 6.84 3.16
C LEU A 150 16.17 6.79 3.33
N GLU A 151 16.83 7.91 3.63
CA GLU A 151 18.28 8.02 3.82
C GLU A 151 18.77 7.03 4.88
N VAL A 152 17.94 6.81 5.90
CA VAL A 152 18.19 5.89 7.01
C VAL A 152 18.28 4.42 6.60
N TYR A 153 17.78 4.05 5.42
CA TYR A 153 17.89 2.69 4.86
C TYR A 153 19.05 2.55 3.87
N LEU A 154 19.59 3.66 3.33
CA LEU A 154 20.71 3.63 2.37
C LEU A 154 21.93 2.83 2.84
N PRO A 155 22.39 2.92 4.11
CA PRO A 155 23.57 2.17 4.55
C PRO A 155 23.28 0.69 4.87
N ILE A 156 22.01 0.29 4.97
CA ILE A 156 21.57 -1.04 5.43
C ILE A 156 20.72 -1.76 4.38
N ARG A 157 21.02 -1.52 3.10
CA ARG A 157 20.34 -2.18 1.97
C ARG A 157 21.32 -2.47 0.83
N PRO A 158 21.03 -3.44 -0.05
CA PRO A 158 21.78 -3.61 -1.29
C PRO A 158 21.72 -2.36 -2.18
N ARG A 159 22.85 -2.01 -2.79
CA ARG A 159 22.93 -0.88 -3.75
C ARG A 159 22.11 -1.11 -5.03
N THR A 160 21.80 -2.36 -5.34
CA THR A 160 21.00 -2.77 -6.51
C THR A 160 19.51 -2.50 -6.32
N PHE A 161 19.04 -2.43 -5.08
CA PHE A 161 17.66 -2.07 -4.79
C PHE A 161 17.44 -0.58 -5.13
N ASP A 162 16.29 -0.18 -5.67
CA ASP A 162 15.90 1.23 -5.76
C ASP A 162 14.86 1.53 -4.69
N ALA A 163 15.31 2.00 -3.52
CA ALA A 163 14.41 2.26 -2.39
C ALA A 163 13.40 3.38 -2.68
N TYR A 164 13.79 4.43 -3.41
CA TYR A 164 12.89 5.54 -3.74
C TYR A 164 11.91 5.11 -4.84
N GLY A 165 12.38 4.40 -5.87
CA GLY A 165 11.51 3.84 -6.90
C GLY A 165 10.47 2.89 -6.31
N HIS A 166 10.90 1.96 -5.44
CA HIS A 166 10.02 1.06 -4.70
C HIS A 166 8.98 1.84 -3.88
N ASN A 167 9.41 2.78 -3.04
CA ASN A 167 8.51 3.56 -2.21
C ASN A 167 7.44 4.30 -3.02
N MET A 168 7.84 5.08 -4.04
CA MET A 168 6.89 5.84 -4.86
C MET A 168 5.96 4.93 -5.66
N GLY A 169 6.49 3.82 -6.19
CA GLY A 169 5.69 2.82 -6.91
C GLY A 169 4.65 2.16 -6.01
N THR A 170 5.02 1.79 -4.79
CA THR A 170 4.10 1.19 -3.81
C THR A 170 3.07 2.19 -3.30
N VAL A 171 3.44 3.45 -3.04
CA VAL A 171 2.47 4.51 -2.71
C VAL A 171 1.48 4.70 -3.86
N LEU A 172 1.94 4.70 -5.12
CA LEU A 172 1.02 4.80 -6.24
C LEU A 172 0.10 3.59 -6.37
N LEU A 173 0.57 2.37 -6.08
CA LEU A 173 -0.29 1.18 -6.02
C LEU A 173 -1.38 1.30 -4.95
N HIS A 174 -1.04 1.86 -3.79
CA HIS A 174 -1.99 2.16 -2.71
C HIS A 174 -3.09 3.12 -3.22
N GLU A 175 -2.73 4.29 -3.74
CA GLU A 175 -3.71 5.27 -4.24
C GLU A 175 -4.58 4.73 -5.39
N ILE A 176 -3.99 3.94 -6.28
CA ILE A 176 -4.69 3.35 -7.42
C ILE A 176 -5.66 2.25 -6.96
N SER A 177 -5.39 1.59 -5.84
CA SER A 177 -6.32 0.61 -5.27
C SER A 177 -7.62 1.29 -4.81
N HIS A 178 -7.56 2.48 -4.19
CA HIS A 178 -8.76 3.24 -3.85
C HIS A 178 -9.59 3.59 -5.09
N ILE A 179 -8.93 3.97 -6.18
CA ILE A 179 -9.61 4.35 -7.43
C ILE A 179 -10.22 3.14 -8.15
N GLY A 180 -9.45 2.07 -8.31
CA GLY A 180 -9.81 0.95 -9.18
C GLY A 180 -10.65 -0.12 -8.48
N LEU A 181 -10.52 -0.24 -7.16
CA LEU A 181 -11.10 -1.32 -6.36
C LEU A 181 -11.94 -0.83 -5.18
N ASP A 182 -12.03 0.49 -4.95
CA ASP A 182 -12.69 1.08 -3.78
C ASP A 182 -12.19 0.43 -2.47
N THR A 183 -10.89 0.16 -2.37
CA THR A 183 -10.24 -0.29 -1.13
C THR A 183 -10.29 0.82 -0.07
N LEU A 184 -10.10 0.42 1.19
CA LEU A 184 -10.07 1.32 2.33
C LEU A 184 -8.76 1.18 3.11
N ASP A 185 -8.49 2.12 4.01
CA ASP A 185 -7.32 2.10 4.90
C ASP A 185 -7.71 1.54 6.27
N PHE A 186 -7.83 0.22 6.35
CA PHE A 186 -8.08 -0.45 7.63
C PHE A 186 -6.84 -0.47 8.53
N ALA A 187 -5.66 -0.63 7.93
CA ALA A 187 -4.40 -0.73 8.66
C ALA A 187 -3.22 -0.39 7.74
N TYR A 188 -2.20 0.23 8.32
CA TYR A 188 -0.93 0.48 7.64
C TYR A 188 0.13 -0.53 8.04
N LEU A 189 0.71 -1.18 7.03
CA LEU A 189 1.77 -2.18 7.12
C LEU A 189 3.13 -1.58 6.68
N ASP A 190 3.18 -0.27 6.43
CA ASP A 190 4.36 0.44 5.95
C ASP A 190 4.85 -0.17 4.61
N ALA A 191 3.92 -0.46 3.70
CA ALA A 191 4.18 -1.19 2.46
C ALA A 191 5.29 -0.58 1.59
N SER A 192 5.48 0.73 1.68
CA SER A 192 6.46 1.51 0.91
C SER A 192 7.89 1.49 1.49
N ARG A 193 8.12 0.80 2.62
CA ARG A 193 9.45 0.57 3.20
C ARG A 193 10.21 -0.53 2.44
N PRO A 194 11.56 -0.57 2.50
CA PRO A 194 12.32 -1.66 1.90
C PRO A 194 11.83 -3.04 2.33
N PHE A 195 11.87 -4.01 1.40
CA PHE A 195 11.56 -5.40 1.70
C PHE A 195 12.39 -5.89 2.91
N LEU A 196 11.73 -6.58 3.84
CA LEU A 196 12.36 -7.05 5.08
C LEU A 196 13.64 -7.85 4.86
N ASP A 197 13.65 -8.71 3.82
CA ASP A 197 14.80 -9.56 3.48
C ASP A 197 15.95 -8.81 2.79
N LEU A 198 15.80 -7.52 2.50
CA LEU A 198 16.86 -6.65 1.99
C LEU A 198 17.45 -5.73 3.07
N ILE A 199 16.94 -5.75 4.29
CA ILE A 199 17.49 -4.96 5.39
C ILE A 199 18.71 -5.69 5.97
N ASP A 200 19.88 -5.05 5.93
CA ASP A 200 21.12 -5.58 6.48
C ASP A 200 21.11 -5.55 8.02
N THR A 201 20.89 -6.72 8.62
CA THR A 201 20.81 -6.92 10.08
C THR A 201 22.17 -7.12 10.77
N ARG A 202 23.30 -6.90 10.07
CA ARG A 202 24.64 -6.96 10.70
C ARG A 202 24.96 -5.77 11.59
N THR A 203 24.20 -4.67 11.46
CA THR A 203 24.34 -3.47 12.28
C THR A 203 23.20 -3.36 13.29
N ALA A 204 23.43 -2.73 14.45
CA ALA A 204 22.39 -2.50 15.45
C ALA A 204 21.20 -1.69 14.87
N GLN A 205 21.49 -0.70 14.03
CA GLN A 205 20.46 0.10 13.34
C GLN A 205 19.62 -0.77 12.39
N GLY A 206 20.26 -1.67 11.63
CA GLY A 206 19.58 -2.59 10.74
C GLY A 206 18.71 -3.59 11.47
N GLN A 207 19.19 -4.15 12.60
CA GLN A 207 18.41 -5.04 13.46
C GLN A 207 17.16 -4.35 14.00
N LEU A 208 17.30 -3.14 14.55
CA LEU A 208 16.18 -2.37 15.08
C LEU A 208 15.12 -2.12 14.00
N ARG A 209 15.54 -1.64 12.82
CA ARG A 209 14.60 -1.35 11.72
C ARG A 209 13.93 -2.60 11.18
N TYR A 210 14.67 -3.69 11.03
CA TYR A 210 14.11 -4.98 10.64
C TYR A 210 13.09 -5.47 11.66
N SER A 211 13.41 -5.48 12.96
CA SER A 211 12.51 -5.98 13.98
C SER A 211 11.24 -5.13 14.09
N THR A 212 11.36 -3.80 14.04
CA THR A 212 10.21 -2.89 14.11
C THR A 212 9.29 -3.07 12.90
N LEU A 213 9.84 -3.10 11.67
CA LEU A 213 9.03 -3.29 10.48
C LEU A 213 8.41 -4.68 10.41
N LYS A 214 9.16 -5.72 10.81
CA LYS A 214 8.66 -7.09 10.86
C LYS A 214 7.52 -7.23 11.85
N GLN A 215 7.67 -6.63 13.04
CA GLN A 215 6.63 -6.64 14.05
C GLN A 215 5.37 -5.94 13.53
N LEU A 216 5.52 -4.74 12.94
CA LEU A 216 4.40 -4.01 12.35
C LEU A 216 3.69 -4.83 11.26
N GLN A 217 4.42 -5.35 10.26
CA GLN A 217 3.81 -6.12 9.17
C GLN A 217 3.17 -7.43 9.64
N LYS A 218 3.66 -8.00 10.74
CA LYS A 218 3.08 -9.19 11.34
C LYS A 218 1.83 -8.86 12.16
N GLU A 219 1.86 -7.81 12.99
CA GLU A 219 0.87 -7.57 14.04
C GLU A 219 -0.18 -6.52 13.66
N ALA A 220 0.01 -5.72 12.61
CA ALA A 220 -0.93 -4.65 12.26
C ALA A 220 -2.29 -5.16 11.74
N PHE A 221 -2.29 -6.24 10.96
CA PHE A 221 -3.52 -6.72 10.30
C PHE A 221 -3.49 -8.22 9.96
N SER A 222 -3.33 -9.06 10.98
CA SER A 222 -3.29 -10.52 10.86
C SER A 222 -4.00 -11.21 12.02
N THR A 223 -3.92 -12.53 12.08
CA THR A 223 -4.40 -13.32 13.22
C THR A 223 -3.61 -13.10 14.51
N THR A 224 -2.42 -12.48 14.42
CA THR A 224 -1.61 -12.12 15.59
C THR A 224 -1.91 -10.71 16.11
N THR A 225 -2.72 -9.93 15.40
CA THR A 225 -3.22 -8.65 15.89
C THR A 225 -4.14 -8.88 17.10
N PRO A 226 -3.93 -8.18 18.22
CA PRO A 226 -4.84 -8.26 19.36
C PRO A 226 -6.28 -7.94 18.93
N ALA A 227 -7.25 -8.77 19.34
CA ALA A 227 -8.65 -8.60 18.93
C ALA A 227 -9.20 -7.20 19.29
N ASN A 228 -8.75 -6.63 20.40
CA ASN A 228 -9.13 -5.30 20.88
C ASN A 228 -8.49 -4.15 20.09
N GLU A 229 -7.61 -4.42 19.12
CA GLU A 229 -6.97 -3.47 18.21
C GLU A 229 -7.46 -3.63 16.76
N LEU A 230 -7.99 -4.81 16.40
CA LEU A 230 -8.60 -5.04 15.09
C LEU A 230 -9.85 -4.18 14.87
N PHE A 231 -9.94 -3.61 13.67
CA PHE A 231 -11.04 -2.74 13.24
C PHE A 231 -11.22 -1.54 14.17
N LYS A 232 -10.10 -0.90 14.50
CA LYS A 232 -10.05 0.32 15.28
C LYS A 232 -9.05 1.33 14.73
N THR A 233 -9.29 2.59 15.04
CA THR A 233 -8.36 3.70 14.83
C THR A 233 -7.72 4.08 16.17
N LEU A 234 -6.40 4.26 16.19
CA LEU A 234 -5.70 4.82 17.35
C LEU A 234 -5.84 6.35 17.30
N ASP A 235 -6.44 6.93 18.33
CA ASP A 235 -6.37 8.37 18.55
C ASP A 235 -4.99 8.73 19.10
N GLU A 236 -4.22 9.53 18.36
CA GLU A 236 -2.85 9.88 18.74
C GLU A 236 -2.79 10.87 19.93
N TYR A 237 -3.89 11.53 20.31
CA TYR A 237 -3.94 12.49 21.42
C TYR A 237 -4.20 11.83 22.77
N ASP A 238 -5.15 10.89 22.84
CA ASP A 238 -5.46 10.19 24.08
C ASP A 238 -4.89 8.77 24.15
N HIS A 239 -4.27 8.28 23.06
CA HIS A 239 -3.71 6.94 22.92
C HIS A 239 -4.73 5.80 23.12
N HIS A 240 -6.01 6.07 22.87
CA HIS A 240 -7.07 5.06 22.92
C HIS A 240 -7.46 4.57 21.53
N TRP A 241 -7.85 3.30 21.46
CA TRP A 241 -8.35 2.68 20.25
C TRP A 241 -9.87 2.79 20.18
N TYR A 242 -10.35 3.45 19.13
CA TYR A 242 -11.77 3.66 18.84
C TYR A 242 -12.24 2.72 17.72
N ASP A 243 -13.44 2.17 17.88
CA ASP A 243 -14.05 1.36 16.83
C ASP A 243 -14.16 2.12 15.51
N LEU A 244 -13.94 1.42 14.40
CA LEU A 244 -14.20 2.00 13.08
C LEU A 244 -15.65 2.49 12.98
N GLU A 245 -15.83 3.61 12.30
CA GLU A 245 -17.14 4.20 12.03
C GLU A 245 -17.40 4.35 10.52
N GLY A 246 -18.61 4.82 10.18
CA GLY A 246 -18.97 5.18 8.81
C GLY A 246 -18.78 4.07 7.77
N GLU A 247 -18.11 4.42 6.68
CA GLU A 247 -17.88 3.53 5.53
C GLU A 247 -16.96 2.35 5.89
N HIS A 248 -15.92 2.58 6.69
CA HIS A 248 -14.99 1.55 7.14
C HIS A 248 -15.70 0.44 7.93
N LYS A 249 -16.51 0.84 8.93
CA LYS A 249 -17.35 -0.10 9.67
C LYS A 249 -18.26 -0.89 8.75
N ARG A 250 -19.00 -0.19 7.88
CA ARG A 250 -19.96 -0.83 6.96
C ARG A 250 -19.29 -1.85 6.05
N ARG A 251 -18.10 -1.54 5.54
CA ARG A 251 -17.33 -2.43 4.65
C ARG A 251 -16.85 -3.67 5.39
N VAL A 252 -16.29 -3.53 6.60
CA VAL A 252 -15.86 -4.67 7.43
C VAL A 252 -17.02 -5.60 7.74
N LEU A 253 -18.17 -5.06 8.14
CA LEU A 253 -19.37 -5.87 8.44
C LEU A 253 -19.87 -6.62 7.20
N LEU A 254 -19.84 -5.98 6.03
CA LEU A 254 -20.21 -6.61 4.76
C LEU A 254 -19.26 -7.76 4.39
N LEU A 255 -17.95 -7.53 4.45
CA LEU A 255 -16.94 -8.52 4.07
C LEU A 255 -16.98 -9.73 5.00
N THR A 256 -17.09 -9.48 6.31
CA THR A 256 -17.17 -10.53 7.34
C THR A 256 -18.54 -11.18 7.46
N ASP A 257 -19.58 -10.62 6.84
CA ASP A 257 -20.99 -11.06 6.95
C ASP A 257 -21.49 -11.05 8.42
N THR A 258 -21.24 -9.95 9.12
CA THR A 258 -21.57 -9.78 10.54
C THR A 258 -22.40 -8.51 10.80
N ARG A 259 -22.94 -8.40 12.02
CA ARG A 259 -23.82 -7.27 12.42
C ARG A 259 -23.11 -6.22 13.28
N ASP A 260 -21.98 -6.57 13.86
CA ASP A 260 -21.19 -5.72 14.75
C ASP A 260 -19.69 -6.08 14.66
N LEU A 261 -18.84 -5.17 15.13
CA LEU A 261 -17.39 -5.28 14.99
C LEU A 261 -16.80 -6.38 15.89
N ASP A 262 -17.45 -6.74 16.99
CA ASP A 262 -16.98 -7.82 17.84
C ASP A 262 -17.12 -9.17 17.13
N ALA A 263 -18.26 -9.42 16.50
CA ALA A 263 -18.45 -10.57 15.62
C ALA A 263 -17.49 -10.52 14.43
N ALA A 264 -17.27 -9.35 13.82
CA ALA A 264 -16.33 -9.20 12.72
C ALA A 264 -14.90 -9.59 13.11
N ARG A 265 -14.43 -9.18 14.29
CA ARG A 265 -13.11 -9.55 14.84
C ARG A 265 -12.96 -11.05 14.98
N GLN A 266 -13.98 -11.71 15.55
CA GLN A 266 -13.96 -13.18 15.69
C GLN A 266 -13.87 -13.84 14.32
N VAL A 267 -14.69 -13.42 13.36
CA VAL A 267 -14.66 -13.95 11.98
C VAL A 267 -13.31 -13.73 11.34
N PHE A 268 -12.72 -12.53 11.41
CA PHE A 268 -11.40 -12.24 10.85
C PHE A 268 -10.31 -13.16 11.42
N LEU A 269 -10.36 -13.46 12.72
CA LEU A 269 -9.39 -14.34 13.38
C LEU A 269 -9.64 -15.82 13.05
N SER A 270 -10.89 -16.26 12.93
CA SER A 270 -11.23 -17.68 12.80
C SER A 270 -11.44 -18.18 11.37
N ASP A 271 -11.83 -17.30 10.44
CA ASP A 271 -12.21 -17.65 9.06
C ASP A 271 -11.19 -17.07 8.07
N ALA A 272 -10.40 -17.96 7.47
CA ALA A 272 -9.35 -17.60 6.53
C ALA A 272 -9.88 -16.96 5.24
N ASP A 273 -11.01 -17.44 4.70
CA ASP A 273 -11.54 -16.93 3.44
C ASP A 273 -12.07 -15.50 3.60
N LYS A 274 -12.75 -15.25 4.72
CA LYS A 274 -13.22 -13.91 5.11
C LYS A 274 -12.06 -12.98 5.41
N ARG A 275 -11.04 -13.45 6.12
CA ARG A 275 -9.82 -12.68 6.37
C ARG A 275 -9.13 -12.28 5.07
N ILE A 276 -8.95 -13.20 4.12
CA ILE A 276 -8.39 -12.89 2.80
C ILE A 276 -9.18 -11.78 2.11
N ASP A 277 -10.51 -11.84 2.14
CA ASP A 277 -11.35 -10.82 1.52
C ASP A 277 -11.17 -9.45 2.18
N VAL A 278 -11.11 -9.40 3.52
CA VAL A 278 -10.85 -8.17 4.28
C VAL A 278 -9.43 -7.63 4.04
N THR A 279 -8.40 -8.48 4.07
CA THR A 279 -7.00 -8.10 3.80
C THR A 279 -6.82 -7.57 2.38
N LEU A 280 -7.50 -8.16 1.40
CA LEU A 280 -7.46 -7.70 0.00
C LEU A 280 -8.28 -6.42 -0.25
N ASP A 281 -9.10 -5.99 0.71
CA ASP A 281 -9.85 -4.73 0.67
C ASP A 281 -9.11 -3.60 1.41
N ASN A 282 -7.99 -3.91 2.08
CA ASN A 282 -7.08 -2.93 2.66
C ASN A 282 -6.03 -2.46 1.64
N ALA A 283 -5.96 -1.14 1.36
CA ALA A 283 -5.10 -0.58 0.32
C ALA A 283 -3.61 -0.87 0.55
N ASP A 284 -3.12 -0.67 1.79
CA ASP A 284 -1.71 -0.87 2.11
C ASP A 284 -1.30 -2.36 2.07
N SER A 285 -2.19 -3.25 2.53
CA SER A 285 -2.01 -4.71 2.38
C SER A 285 -1.89 -5.10 0.90
N LEU A 286 -2.77 -4.56 0.05
CA LEU A 286 -2.76 -4.86 -1.37
C LEU A 286 -1.47 -4.36 -2.04
N ALA A 287 -1.04 -3.13 -1.73
CA ALA A 287 0.21 -2.56 -2.23
C ALA A 287 1.45 -3.37 -1.80
N LEU A 288 1.51 -3.80 -0.52
CA LEU A 288 2.57 -4.67 -0.01
C LEU A 288 2.61 -6.01 -0.75
N MET A 289 1.46 -6.67 -0.89
CA MET A 289 1.36 -7.95 -1.58
C MET A 289 1.79 -7.83 -3.05
N ILE A 290 1.32 -6.82 -3.77
CA ILE A 290 1.66 -6.60 -5.19
C ILE A 290 3.15 -6.39 -5.36
N SER A 291 3.76 -5.53 -4.54
CA SER A 291 5.21 -5.26 -4.65
C SER A 291 6.03 -6.51 -4.33
N HIS A 292 5.63 -7.34 -3.36
CA HIS A 292 6.30 -8.60 -3.04
C HIS A 292 6.16 -9.67 -4.14
N LEU A 293 4.97 -9.81 -4.74
CA LEU A 293 4.73 -10.74 -5.83
C LEU A 293 5.42 -10.28 -7.12
N GLY A 294 5.45 -8.98 -7.35
CA GLY A 294 5.99 -8.33 -8.54
C GLY A 294 7.48 -8.00 -8.47
N ARG A 295 8.14 -8.17 -7.32
CA ARG A 295 9.55 -7.78 -7.19
C ARG A 295 10.44 -8.54 -8.18
N PRO A 296 11.32 -7.84 -8.90
CA PRO A 296 12.18 -8.44 -9.89
C PRO A 296 13.32 -9.24 -9.23
N VAL A 297 14.08 -9.99 -10.02
CA VAL A 297 15.13 -10.90 -9.50
C VAL A 297 16.26 -10.11 -8.82
N GLU A 298 16.55 -8.91 -9.30
CA GLU A 298 17.57 -8.02 -8.75
C GLU A 298 17.22 -7.51 -7.33
N TYR A 299 15.95 -7.61 -6.94
CA TYR A 299 15.44 -7.24 -5.62
C TYR A 299 15.24 -8.47 -4.72
N GLN A 300 15.90 -9.57 -5.05
CA GLN A 300 16.06 -10.72 -4.15
C GLN A 300 17.39 -10.58 -3.40
N PRO A 301 17.47 -11.07 -2.15
CA PRO A 301 18.75 -11.18 -1.47
C PRO A 301 19.69 -12.08 -2.28
N PHE A 302 20.98 -11.74 -2.33
CA PHE A 302 22.02 -12.62 -2.85
C PHE A 302 22.10 -13.82 -1.91
N GLU A 303 21.79 -15.02 -2.43
CA GLU A 303 22.02 -16.28 -1.73
C GLU A 303 23.48 -16.72 -1.86
#